data_AF-A0A519QKZ9-F1
#
_entry.id   AF-A0A519QKZ9-F1
#
_cell.length_a   1.000
_cell.length_b   1.000
_cell.length_c   1.000
_cell.angle_alpha   90.00
_cell.angle_beta   90.00
_cell.angle_gamma   90.00
#
_symmetry.space_group_name_H-M   'P 1'
#
loop_
_entity.id
_entity.type
_entity.pdbx_description
1 polymer ?
#
loop_
_entity_poly.entity_id
_entity_poly.type
_entity_poly.pdbx_seq_one_letter_code
_entity_poly.pdbx_strand_id
1 'polypeptide(L)'
;FDELLKSTAANVRHSFAGDHALGGGRNDKVAFKAWLERLARVTPNLFIKVNQIIVKGLPNNTLAIVRWTATATMENGDPYINKGVHFITLRWGKVTEIDVYEDTLAVYNGLEKQYTSGIKEAKAPQIVS
;
A
#
# COMPACT_ATOMS: atom_id res chain seq x y z
N PHE A 1 2.12 9.87 7.86
CA PHE A 1 3.01 8.81 7.34
C PHE A 1 4.49 9.04 7.66
N ASP A 2 4.87 10.11 8.35
CA ASP A 2 6.30 10.43 8.55
C ASP A 2 7.05 9.40 9.39
N GLU A 3 6.44 8.85 10.44
CA GLU A 3 7.06 7.79 11.24
C GLU A 3 7.34 6.51 10.44
N LEU A 4 6.43 6.13 9.53
CA LEU A 4 6.65 5.04 8.58
C LEU A 4 7.83 5.36 7.64
N LEU A 5 7.92 6.59 7.14
CA LEU A 5 9.02 6.99 6.27
C LEU A 5 10.37 7.02 7.02
N LYS A 6 10.39 7.31 8.32
CA LYS A 6 11.61 7.24 9.14
C LYS A 6 12.13 5.81 9.34
N SER A 7 11.25 4.80 9.31
CA SER A 7 11.62 3.39 9.46
C SER A 7 12.15 2.76 8.17
N THR A 8 12.02 3.42 7.02
CA THR A 8 12.51 2.92 5.72
C THR A 8 13.96 3.35 5.42
N ALA A 9 14.66 2.53 4.65
CA ALA A 9 15.92 2.90 4.00
C ALA A 9 15.70 4.03 2.97
N ALA A 10 16.77 4.71 2.56
CA ALA A 10 16.69 5.77 1.53
C ALA A 10 16.27 5.21 0.16
N ASN A 11 16.79 4.03 -0.18
CA ASN A 11 16.54 3.27 -1.40
C ASN A 11 15.45 2.19 -1.19
N VAL A 12 14.41 2.51 -0.42
CA VAL A 12 13.30 1.57 -0.20
C VAL A 12 12.64 1.21 -1.52
N ARG A 13 12.43 -0.09 -1.75
CA ARG A 13 11.61 -0.59 -2.85
C ARG A 13 10.20 -0.84 -2.38
N HIS A 14 9.22 -0.41 -3.15
CA HIS A 14 7.81 -0.63 -2.88
C HIS A 14 7.12 -1.10 -4.16
N SER A 15 6.41 -2.22 -4.10
CA SER A 15 5.60 -2.76 -5.19
C SER A 15 4.17 -2.95 -4.72
N PHE A 16 3.21 -2.56 -5.55
CA PHE A 16 1.79 -2.74 -5.30
C PHE A 16 1.13 -3.32 -6.54
N ALA A 17 0.53 -4.50 -6.41
CA ALA A 17 -0.03 -5.24 -7.53
C ALA A 17 -1.24 -4.51 -8.15
N GLY A 18 -1.42 -4.65 -9.47
CA GLY A 18 -2.61 -4.21 -10.20
C GLY A 18 -2.33 -3.12 -11.25
N ASP A 19 -3.16 -3.11 -12.29
CA ASP A 19 -3.14 -2.10 -13.35
C ASP A 19 -4.17 -0.99 -13.06
N HIS A 20 -3.85 -0.17 -12.07
CA HIS A 20 -4.68 0.95 -11.60
C HIS A 20 -3.84 2.03 -10.92
N ALA A 21 -4.45 3.15 -10.51
CA ALA A 21 -3.75 4.34 -10.00
C ALA A 21 -2.87 4.12 -8.75
N LEU A 22 -3.14 3.08 -7.95
CA LEU A 22 -2.32 2.69 -6.79
C LEU A 22 -1.28 1.60 -7.12
N GLY A 23 -1.29 1.04 -8.32
CA GLY A 23 -0.37 -0.02 -8.73
C GLY A 23 1.05 0.48 -9.02
N GLY A 24 1.92 -0.44 -9.42
CA GLY A 24 3.27 -0.14 -9.92
C GLY A 24 4.38 -0.25 -8.86
N GLY A 25 5.62 -0.02 -9.31
CA GLY A 25 6.86 -0.13 -8.53
C GLY A 25 7.53 1.22 -8.27
N ARG A 26 8.09 1.40 -7.07
CA ARG A 26 8.81 2.60 -6.61
C ARG A 26 10.13 2.15 -5.99
N ASN A 27 11.23 2.85 -6.28
CA ASN A 27 12.59 2.50 -5.88
C ASN A 27 13.24 3.59 -5.00
N ASP A 28 12.49 4.60 -4.60
CA ASP A 28 12.94 5.65 -3.71
C ASP A 28 11.86 6.11 -2.71
N LYS A 29 12.32 6.78 -1.65
CA LYS A 29 11.48 7.27 -0.56
C LYS A 29 10.54 8.41 -0.97
N VAL A 30 10.90 9.20 -1.98
CA VAL A 30 10.08 10.33 -2.46
C VAL A 30 8.84 9.80 -3.17
N ALA A 31 9.02 8.87 -4.09
CA ALA A 31 7.94 8.21 -4.80
C ALA A 31 7.08 7.38 -3.85
N PHE A 32 7.68 6.67 -2.89
CA PHE A 32 6.93 5.95 -1.86
C PHE A 32 6.08 6.88 -0.98
N LYS A 33 6.63 8.04 -0.56
CA LYS A 33 5.87 9.06 0.17
C LYS A 33 4.68 9.56 -0.65
N ALA A 34 4.90 9.95 -1.91
CA ALA A 34 3.84 10.43 -2.78
C ALA A 34 2.71 9.41 -2.95
N TRP A 35 3.06 8.12 -3.00
CA TRP A 35 2.09 7.03 -3.04
C TRP A 35 1.28 6.89 -1.75
N LEU A 36 1.91 6.95 -0.58
CA LEU A 36 1.20 6.93 0.72
C LEU A 36 0.22 8.10 0.86
N GLU A 37 0.64 9.28 0.41
CA GLU A 37 -0.21 10.47 0.42
C GLU A 37 -1.40 10.33 -0.54
N ARG A 38 -1.21 9.72 -1.72
CA ARG A 38 -2.33 9.41 -2.63
C ARG A 38 -3.28 8.39 -2.01
N LEU A 39 -2.77 7.31 -1.43
CA LEU A 39 -3.60 6.31 -0.73
C LEU A 39 -4.48 6.99 0.33
N ALA A 40 -3.91 7.89 1.11
CA ALA A 40 -4.63 8.64 2.15
C ALA A 40 -5.75 9.52 1.60
N ARG A 41 -5.55 10.16 0.44
CA ARG A 41 -6.57 11.00 -0.20
C ARG A 41 -7.67 10.18 -0.87
N VAL A 42 -7.31 9.05 -1.50
CA VAL A 42 -8.24 8.23 -2.26
C VAL A 42 -9.04 7.30 -1.36
N THR A 43 -8.51 6.89 -0.20
CA THR A 43 -9.22 6.04 0.77
C THR A 43 -8.99 6.58 2.19
N PRO A 44 -9.59 7.72 2.57
CA PRO A 44 -9.28 8.43 3.82
C PRO A 44 -9.69 7.67 5.09
N ASN A 45 -10.67 6.79 5.00
CA ASN A 45 -11.16 5.95 6.09
C ASN A 45 -10.69 4.49 5.99
N LEU A 46 -9.60 4.24 5.25
CA LEU A 46 -9.00 2.92 5.14
C LEU A 46 -8.56 2.40 6.51
N PHE A 47 -9.11 1.27 6.90
CA PHE A 47 -8.74 0.56 8.11
C PHE A 47 -8.15 -0.81 7.74
N ILE A 48 -6.96 -1.10 8.27
CA ILE A 48 -6.28 -2.38 8.07
C ILE A 48 -6.31 -3.16 9.37
N LYS A 49 -7.03 -4.29 9.37
CA LYS A 49 -6.99 -5.28 10.42
C LYS A 49 -5.89 -6.29 10.13
N VAL A 50 -4.84 -6.30 10.94
CA VAL A 50 -3.81 -7.35 10.89
C VAL A 50 -4.40 -8.65 11.41
N ASN A 51 -4.35 -9.69 10.58
CA ASN A 51 -4.84 -11.02 10.91
C ASN A 51 -3.72 -11.94 11.39
N GLN A 52 -2.53 -11.81 10.81
CA GLN A 52 -1.38 -12.61 11.20
C GLN A 52 -0.08 -11.93 10.78
N ILE A 53 0.96 -12.11 11.60
CA ILE A 53 2.33 -11.75 11.27
C ILE A 53 3.19 -13.01 11.38
N ILE A 54 3.99 -13.28 10.35
CA ILE A 54 5.07 -14.28 10.39
C ILE A 54 6.39 -13.54 10.19
N VAL A 55 7.36 -13.77 11.06
CA VAL A 55 8.70 -13.19 10.93
C VAL A 55 9.71 -14.32 10.72
N LYS A 56 10.61 -14.15 9.76
CA LYS A 56 11.69 -15.10 9.45
C LYS A 56 13.02 -14.37 9.25
N GLY A 57 14.12 -15.08 9.47
CA GLY A 57 15.47 -14.59 9.19
C GLY A 57 16.15 -13.91 10.39
N LEU A 58 17.34 -13.39 10.13
CA LEU A 58 18.20 -12.72 11.11
C LEU A 58 18.15 -11.20 10.93
N PRO A 59 18.66 -10.39 11.87
CA PRO A 59 18.57 -8.93 11.80
C PRO A 59 19.15 -8.31 10.52
N ASN A 60 20.14 -8.93 9.87
CA ASN A 60 20.72 -8.45 8.61
C ASN A 60 19.85 -8.72 7.36
N ASN A 61 18.86 -9.62 7.47
CA ASN A 61 17.92 -9.99 6.43
C ASN A 61 16.67 -10.63 7.06
N THR A 62 15.77 -9.80 7.57
CA THR A 62 14.52 -10.22 8.19
C THR A 62 13.39 -10.07 7.19
N LEU A 63 12.51 -11.06 7.10
CA LEU A 63 11.27 -11.01 6.31
C LEU A 63 10.07 -11.05 7.25
N ALA A 64 9.24 -10.01 7.23
CA ALA A 64 7.94 -9.98 7.88
C ALA A 64 6.83 -10.16 6.83
N ILE A 65 6.00 -11.18 7.01
CA ILE A 65 4.85 -11.49 6.16
C ILE A 65 3.59 -11.16 6.97
N VAL A 66 2.84 -10.16 6.54
CA VAL A 66 1.67 -9.65 7.25
C VAL A 66 0.42 -9.93 6.44
N ARG A 67 -0.45 -10.82 6.94
CA ARG A 67 -1.78 -11.05 6.35
C ARG A 67 -2.77 -10.11 7.01
N TRP A 68 -3.63 -9.46 6.21
CA TRP A 68 -4.55 -8.46 6.71
C TRP A 68 -5.86 -8.41 5.92
N THR A 69 -6.85 -7.76 6.50
CA THR A 69 -8.11 -7.39 5.86
C THR A 69 -8.22 -5.88 5.89
N ALA A 70 -8.45 -5.26 4.73
CA ALA A 70 -8.73 -3.84 4.60
C ALA A 70 -10.24 -3.60 4.50
N THR A 71 -10.71 -2.56 5.17
CA THR A 71 -12.09 -2.07 5.06
C THR A 71 -12.09 -0.56 4.90
N ALA A 72 -13.01 -0.04 4.10
CA ALA A 72 -13.25 1.39 3.93
C ALA A 72 -14.71 1.62 3.54
N THR A 73 -15.14 2.88 3.57
CA THR A 73 -16.41 3.30 2.96
C THR A 73 -16.05 4.29 1.84
N MET A 74 -16.44 3.98 0.62
CA MET A 74 -16.21 4.87 -0.52
C MET A 74 -17.05 6.14 -0.38
N GLU A 75 -16.72 7.21 -1.10
CA GLU A 75 -17.43 8.49 -1.02
C GLU A 75 -18.91 8.38 -1.43
N ASN A 76 -19.25 7.40 -2.27
CA ASN A 76 -20.64 7.11 -2.65
C ASN A 76 -21.42 6.32 -1.56
N GLY A 77 -20.80 6.01 -0.42
CA GLY A 77 -21.38 5.23 0.68
C GLY A 77 -21.19 3.71 0.56
N ASP A 78 -20.67 3.21 -0.56
CA ASP A 78 -20.48 1.77 -0.74
C ASP A 78 -19.38 1.22 0.17
N PRO A 79 -19.54 -0.02 0.69
CA PRO A 79 -18.48 -0.67 1.43
C PRO A 79 -17.34 -1.11 0.50
N TYR A 80 -16.12 -1.02 1.01
CA TYR A 80 -14.92 -1.62 0.45
C TYR A 80 -14.37 -2.65 1.43
N ILE A 81 -14.08 -3.85 0.92
CA ILE A 81 -13.45 -4.93 1.67
C ILE A 81 -12.40 -5.55 0.76
N ASN A 82 -11.17 -5.67 1.26
CA ASN A 82 -10.09 -6.37 0.57
C ASN A 82 -9.31 -7.25 1.53
N LYS A 83 -8.65 -8.28 1.01
CA LYS A 83 -7.73 -9.14 1.73
C LYS A 83 -6.38 -9.05 1.05
N GLY A 84 -5.34 -8.84 1.84
CA GLY A 84 -4.00 -8.67 1.31
C GLY A 84 -2.92 -9.30 2.17
N VAL A 85 -1.73 -9.35 1.60
CA VAL A 85 -0.50 -9.72 2.25
C VAL A 85 0.59 -8.71 1.91
N HIS A 86 1.29 -8.24 2.94
CA HIS A 86 2.55 -7.53 2.77
C HIS A 86 3.71 -8.49 2.99
N PHE A 87 4.68 -8.45 2.08
CA PHE A 87 6.02 -8.96 2.31
C PHE A 87 6.94 -7.76 2.57
N ILE A 88 7.51 -7.70 3.77
CA ILE A 88 8.32 -6.57 4.21
C ILE A 88 9.70 -7.09 4.54
N THR A 89 10.70 -6.69 3.76
CA THR A 89 12.11 -7.01 4.02
C THR A 89 12.74 -5.91 4.84
N LEU A 90 13.41 -6.30 5.93
CA LEU A 90 14.17 -5.41 6.80
C LEU A 90 15.64 -5.81 6.84
N ARG A 91 16.52 -4.81 6.93
CA ARG A 91 17.95 -4.96 7.22
C ARG A 91 18.31 -4.05 8.38
N TRP A 92 18.81 -4.64 9.46
CA TRP A 92 19.15 -3.97 10.72
C TRP A 92 18.01 -3.06 11.22
N GLY A 93 16.77 -3.58 11.18
CA GLY A 93 15.57 -2.87 11.62
C GLY A 93 15.05 -1.80 10.66
N LYS A 94 15.70 -1.55 9.51
CA LYS A 94 15.23 -0.63 8.48
C LYS A 94 14.51 -1.38 7.36
N VAL A 95 13.33 -0.91 6.97
CA VAL A 95 12.57 -1.47 5.85
C VAL A 95 13.28 -1.14 4.54
N THR A 96 13.67 -2.15 3.79
CA THR A 96 14.32 -2.01 2.47
C THR A 96 13.40 -2.35 1.31
N GLU A 97 12.37 -3.18 1.55
CA GLU A 97 11.44 -3.61 0.52
C GLU A 97 10.06 -3.87 1.09
N ILE A 98 9.02 -3.54 0.32
CA ILE A 98 7.62 -3.79 0.62
C ILE A 98 6.94 -4.27 -0.66
N ASP A 99 6.44 -5.49 -0.68
CA ASP A 99 5.61 -6.01 -1.76
C ASP A 99 4.18 -6.25 -1.25
N VAL A 100 3.21 -5.65 -1.94
CA VAL A 100 1.80 -5.70 -1.58
C VAL A 100 1.02 -6.51 -2.62
N TYR A 101 0.44 -7.61 -2.16
CA TYR A 101 -0.48 -8.43 -2.95
C TYR A 101 -1.85 -8.44 -2.29
N GLU A 102 -2.87 -7.99 -3.02
CA GLU A 102 -4.26 -8.02 -2.59
C GLU A 102 -5.17 -8.32 -3.79
N ASP A 103 -6.49 -8.35 -3.58
CA ASP A 103 -7.43 -8.46 -4.68
C ASP A 103 -7.41 -7.18 -5.51
N THR A 104 -6.69 -7.21 -6.64
CA THR A 104 -6.50 -6.05 -7.52
C THR A 104 -7.80 -5.61 -8.19
N LEU A 105 -8.78 -6.52 -8.35
CA LEU A 105 -10.08 -6.18 -8.89
C LEU A 105 -10.91 -5.41 -7.86
N ALA A 106 -10.82 -5.79 -6.58
CA ALA A 106 -11.45 -5.03 -5.50
C ALA A 106 -10.88 -3.60 -5.41
N VAL A 107 -9.55 -3.43 -5.55
CA VAL A 107 -8.91 -2.11 -5.62
C VAL A 107 -9.42 -1.32 -6.82
N TYR A 108 -9.37 -1.90 -8.02
CA TYR A 108 -9.84 -1.25 -9.25
C TYR A 108 -11.28 -0.76 -9.11
N ASN A 109 -12.19 -1.63 -8.66
CA ASN A 109 -13.60 -1.29 -8.48
C ASN A 109 -13.80 -0.19 -7.43
N GLY A 110 -13.02 -0.21 -6.33
CA GLY A 110 -13.03 0.88 -5.34
C GLY A 110 -12.58 2.21 -5.93
N LEU A 111 -11.50 2.20 -6.74
CA LEU A 111 -10.99 3.38 -7.42
C LEU A 111 -11.98 3.94 -8.46
N GLU A 112 -12.69 3.08 -9.20
CA GLU A 112 -13.75 3.52 -10.12
C GLU A 112 -14.87 4.28 -9.38
N LYS A 113 -15.26 3.80 -8.20
CA LYS A 113 -16.26 4.47 -7.36
C LYS A 113 -15.76 5.82 -6.87
N GLN A 114 -14.53 5.87 -6.35
CA GLN A 114 -13.92 7.13 -5.89
C GLN A 114 -13.76 8.15 -7.02
N TYR A 115 -13.39 7.69 -8.22
CA TYR A 115 -13.33 8.55 -9.40
C TYR A 115 -14.69 9.12 -9.76
N THR A 116 -15.73 8.28 -9.77
CA THR A 116 -17.11 8.68 -10.06
C THR A 116 -17.63 9.70 -9.04
N SER A 117 -17.19 9.59 -7.78
CA SER A 117 -17.47 10.55 -6.71
C SER A 117 -16.61 11.83 -6.76
N GLY A 118 -15.76 11.99 -7.78
CA GLY A 118 -15.00 13.22 -8.03
C GLY A 118 -13.53 13.20 -7.58
N ILE A 119 -13.03 12.10 -7.00
CA ILE A 119 -11.62 11.96 -6.63
C ILE A 119 -10.80 11.61 -7.89
N LYS A 120 -10.36 12.64 -8.61
CA LYS A 120 -9.61 12.48 -9.89
C LYS A 120 -8.35 11.63 -9.76
N GLU A 121 -7.66 11.68 -8.61
CA GLU A 121 -6.45 10.89 -8.35
C GLU A 121 -6.69 9.37 -8.41
N ALA A 122 -7.92 8.89 -8.27
CA ALA A 122 -8.26 7.47 -8.38
C ALA A 122 -8.05 6.88 -9.79
N LYS A 123 -7.93 7.74 -10.82
CA LYS A 123 -7.54 7.36 -12.20
C LYS A 123 -6.24 8.01 -12.67
N ALA A 124 -5.49 8.66 -11.78
CA ALA A 124 -4.21 9.23 -12.16
C ALA A 124 -3.23 8.12 -12.59
N PRO A 125 -2.24 8.43 -13.46
CA PRO A 125 -1.17 7.49 -13.78
C PRO A 125 -0.48 6.97 -12.51
N GLN A 126 0.03 5.75 -12.60
CA GLN A 126 0.81 5.13 -11.52
C GLN A 126 1.98 6.01 -11.11
N ILE A 127 2.26 6.06 -9.80
CA ILE A 127 3.48 6.67 -9.28
C ILE A 127 4.58 5.62 -9.38
N VAL A 128 5.53 5.83 -10.28
CA VAL A 128 6.67 4.94 -10.54
C VAL A 128 7.99 5.70 -10.51
N SER A 129 9.07 5.00 -10.16
CA SER A 129 10.44 5.53 -10.06
C SER A 129 11.45 4.40 -10.19
#